data_AF-A0A7W0KTD6-F1
#
_entry.id   AF-A0A7W0KTD6-F1
#
_cell.length_a   1.000
_cell.length_b   1.000
_cell.length_c   1.000
_cell.angle_alpha   90.00
_cell.angle_beta   90.00
_cell.angle_gamma   90.00
#
_symmetry.space_group_name_H-M   'P 1'
#
loop_
_entity.id
_entity.type
_entity.pdbx_description
1 polymer ?
#
loop_
_entity_poly.entity_id
_entity_poly.type
_entity_poly.pdbx_seq_one_letter_code
_entity_poly.pdbx_strand_id
1 'polypeptide(L)' 'MDSLAALHDDVVACRACPRLVSWREQVGAEKRAAFRDEEYWARPVPGFGDPGARLVVVGLA' A
#
# COMPACT_ATOMS: atom_id res chain seq x y z
N MET A 1 -0.09 -9.20 21.66
CA MET A 1 -0.34 -7.84 21.15
C MET A 1 0.36 -7.79 19.81
N ASP A 2 -0.36 -7.64 18.70
CA ASP A 2 0.29 -7.61 17.39
C ASP A 2 1.17 -6.37 17.25
N SER A 3 2.35 -6.56 16.67
CA SER A 3 3.29 -5.47 16.41
C SER A 3 2.87 -4.73 15.14
N LEU A 4 3.32 -3.48 14.98
CA LEU A 4 3.16 -2.75 13.72
C LEU A 4 3.83 -3.48 12.54
N ALA A 5 4.87 -4.29 12.80
CA ALA A 5 5.51 -5.12 11.80
C ALA A 5 4.62 -6.28 11.34
N ALA A 6 3.98 -7.00 12.27
CA ALA A 6 3.02 -8.06 11.91
C ALA A 6 1.83 -7.50 11.11
N LEU A 7 1.28 -6.36 11.55
CA LEU A 7 0.21 -5.69 10.83
C LEU A 7 0.64 -5.21 9.44
N HIS A 8 1.88 -4.75 9.29
CA HIS A 8 2.43 -4.38 7.99
C HIS A 8 2.37 -5.57 7.01
N ASP A 9 2.82 -6.74 7.44
CA ASP A 9 2.83 -7.94 6.61
C ASP A 9 1.40 -8.36 6.22
N ASP A 10 0.47 -8.35 7.17
CA ASP A 10 -0.94 -8.66 6.93
C ASP A 10 -1.58 -7.68 5.93
N VAL A 11 -1.29 -6.38 6.09
CA VAL A 11 -1.79 -5.34 5.18
C VAL A 11 -1.22 -5.55 3.77
N VAL A 12 0.09 -5.78 3.63
CA VAL A 12 0.73 -5.97 2.32
C VAL A 12 0.21 -7.23 1.62
N ALA A 13 -0.11 -8.28 2.37
CA ALA A 13 -0.69 -9.51 1.84
C ALA A 13 -2.18 -9.39 1.46
N CYS A 14 -2.87 -8.32 1.87
CA CYS A 14 -4.32 -8.21 1.73
C CYS A 14 -4.79 -8.15 0.26
N ARG A 15 -5.79 -8.99 -0.03
CA ARG A 15 -6.49 -9.08 -1.32
C ARG A 15 -8.02 -9.06 -1.18
N ALA A 16 -8.54 -8.58 -0.05
CA ALA A 16 -9.97 -8.65 0.29
C ALA A 16 -10.89 -7.82 -0.63
N CYS A 17 -10.36 -6.86 -1.39
CA CYS A 17 -11.13 -5.96 -2.24
C CYS A 17 -10.86 -6.22 -3.73
N PRO A 18 -11.64 -7.09 -4.42
CA PRO A 18 -11.34 -7.51 -5.80
C PRO A 18 -11.17 -6.35 -6.78
N ARG A 19 -12.03 -5.33 -6.68
CA ARG A 19 -11.96 -4.12 -7.51
C ARG A 19 -10.63 -3.38 -7.36
N LEU A 20 -10.14 -3.23 -6.13
CA LEU A 20 -8.89 -2.50 -5.84
C LEU A 20 -7.66 -3.31 -6.23
N VAL A 21 -7.70 -4.62 -6.05
CA VAL A 21 -6.65 -5.54 -6.48
C VAL A 21 -6.50 -5.50 -8.00
N SER A 22 -7.60 -5.61 -8.74
CA SER A 22 -7.58 -5.50 -10.20
C SER A 22 -7.02 -4.15 -10.66
N TRP A 23 -7.44 -3.05 -10.03
CA TRP A 23 -7.00 -1.71 -10.39
C TRP A 23 -5.50 -1.51 -10.15
N ARG A 24 -4.97 -1.87 -8.98
CA ARG A 24 -3.54 -1.66 -8.67
C ARG A 24 -2.62 -2.52 -9.53
N GLU A 25 -3.06 -3.73 -9.90
CA GLU A 25 -2.30 -4.63 -10.77
C GLU A 25 -2.28 -4.10 -12.21
N GLN A 26 -3.42 -3.59 -12.72
CA GLN A 26 -3.48 -2.94 -14.03
C GLN A 26 -2.56 -1.72 -14.09
N VAL A 27 -2.68 -0.80 -13.12
CA VAL A 27 -1.86 0.41 -13.07
C VAL A 27 -0.37 0.07 -12.88
N GLY A 28 -0.05 -0.99 -12.14
CA GLY A 28 1.33 -1.48 -12.01
C GLY A 28 1.93 -2.02 -13.30
N ALA A 29 1.11 -2.62 -14.17
CA ALA A 29 1.52 -3.14 -15.47
C ALA A 29 1.60 -2.06 -16.56
N GLU A 30 0.54 -1.25 -16.69
CA GLU A 30 0.45 -0.21 -17.72
C GLU A 30 1.36 0.98 -17.42
N LYS A 31 1.41 1.37 -16.12
CA LYS A 31 2.11 2.53 -15.56
C LYS A 31 1.71 3.86 -16.21
N ARG A 32 1.88 4.94 -15.45
CA ARG A 32 1.68 6.27 -16.03
C ARG A 32 2.83 6.54 -17.00
N ALA A 33 2.55 7.10 -18.18
CA ALA A 33 3.55 7.34 -19.22
C ALA A 33 4.82 8.07 -18.73
N ALA A 34 4.66 9.03 -17.80
CA ALA A 34 5.77 9.77 -17.20
C ALA A 34 6.69 8.93 -16.30
N PHE A 35 6.22 7.78 -15.79
CA PHE A 35 6.93 6.90 -14.85
C PHE A 35 7.00 5.46 -15.38
N ARG A 36 6.89 5.29 -16.70
CA ARG A 36 6.77 3.96 -17.34
C ARG A 36 7.99 3.05 -17.07
N ASP A 37 9.15 3.67 -16.87
CA ASP A 37 10.41 2.98 -16.64
C ASP A 37 10.71 2.79 -15.14
N GLU A 38 9.84 3.25 -14.24
CA GLU A 38 10.00 3.09 -12.79
C GLU A 38 9.39 1.78 -12.28
N GLU A 39 9.90 1.29 -11.16
CA GLU A 39 9.30 0.16 -10.46
C GLU A 39 8.08 0.62 -9.65
N TYR A 40 6.93 -0.01 -9.91
CA TYR A 40 5.69 0.30 -9.21
C TYR A 40 5.48 -0.68 -8.06
N TRP A 41 5.12 -0.16 -6.87
CA TRP A 41 4.80 -0.99 -5.72
C TRP A 41 3.59 -1.91 -5.96
N ALA A 42 2.53 -1.38 -6.59
CA ALA A 42 1.30 -2.09 -7.00
C ALA A 42 0.66 -3.01 -5.94
N ARG A 43 0.88 -2.72 -4.66
CA ARG A 43 0.44 -3.49 -3.49
C ARG A 43 -0.20 -2.56 -2.44
N PRO A 44 -0.87 -3.08 -1.40
CA PRO A 44 -1.36 -2.26 -0.28
C PRO A 44 -0.22 -1.42 0.30
N VAL A 45 -0.53 -0.18 0.68
CA VAL A 45 0.44 0.74 1.28
C VAL A 45 0.29 0.66 2.81
N PRO A 46 1.29 0.13 3.53
CA PRO A 46 1.27 0.09 4.98
C PRO A 46 1.45 1.50 5.56
N GLY A 47 1.06 1.68 6.82
CA GLY A 47 1.34 2.91 7.56
C GLY A 47 2.85 3.18 7.65
N PHE A 48 3.21 4.46 7.65
CA PHE A 48 4.60 4.93 7.78
C PHE A 48 4.67 6.00 8.87
N GLY A 49 5.78 6.01 9.59
CA GLY A 49 6.09 7.04 10.58
C GLY A 49 6.79 6.48 11.81
N ASP A 50 6.90 7.31 12.82
CA ASP A 50 7.45 6.95 14.11
C ASP A 50 6.45 6.08 14.90
N PRO A 51 6.81 4.85 15.31
CA PRO A 51 5.98 4.01 16.19
C PRO A 51 5.61 4.68 17.53
N GLY A 52 6.39 5.67 17.97
CA GLY A 52 6.15 6.49 19.15
C GLY A 52 5.44 7.82 18.85
N ALA A 53 4.94 8.03 17.63
CA ALA A 53 4.25 9.26 17.27
C ALA A 53 3.02 9.51 18.16
N ARG A 54 2.81 10.78 18.53
CA ARG A 54 1.64 11.23 19.31
C ARG A 54 0.49 11.75 18.46
N LEU A 55 0.67 11.81 17.14
CA LEU A 55 -0.30 12.29 16.17
C LEU A 55 -0.34 11.33 14.99
N VAL A 56 -1.56 11.03 14.52
CA VAL A 56 -1.80 10.22 13.33
C VAL A 56 -2.57 11.05 12.31
N VAL A 57 -2.11 11.05 11.07
CA VAL A 57 -2.82 11.65 9.93
C VAL A 57 -3.39 10.52 9.09
N VAL A 58 -4.70 10.53 8.88
CA VAL A 58 -5.42 9.50 8.11
C VAL A 58 -5.87 10.10 6.78
N GLY A 59 -5.28 9.60 5.69
CA GLY A 59 -5.69 9.94 4.32
C GLY A 59 -6.87 9.09 3.83
N LEU A 60 -7.30 9.31 2.58
CA LEU A 60 -8.39 8.56 1.96
C LEU A 60 -7.89 7.32 1.22
N ALA A 61 -7.27 7.50 0.06
CA ALA A 61 -6.69 6.48 -0.81
C ALA A 61 -5.98 7.16 -2.00
#